data_AF-A0A1E9IKU3-F1
#
_entry.id   AF-A0A1E9IKU3-F1
#
_cell.length_a   1.000
_cell.length_b   1.000
_cell.length_c   1.000
_cell.angle_alpha   90.00
_cell.angle_beta   90.00
_cell.angle_gamma   90.00
#
_symmetry.space_group_name_H-M   'P 1'
#
loop_
_entity.id
_entity.type
_entity.pdbx_description
1 polymer ?
#
loop_
_entity_poly.entity_id
_entity_poly.type
_entity_poly.pdbx_seq_one_letter_code
_entity_poly.pdbx_strand_id
1 'polypeptide(L)' 'MAEKRKRGRPLGSGVKNYCALGCRFTEKEYLLIQESFKSLKEEYGTNNKIILNLFKKYGKYLDGKDNKKKIKV' A
#
# COMPACT_ATOMS: atom_id res chain seq x y z
N MET A 1 41.43 9.55 -20.55
CA MET A 1 41.21 9.10 -19.16
C MET A 1 40.29 10.11 -18.49
N ALA A 2 39.00 9.84 -18.35
CA ALA A 2 38.05 10.79 -17.75
C ALA A 2 37.96 10.55 -16.24
N GLU A 3 38.38 11.53 -15.43
CA GLU A 3 38.33 11.47 -13.97
C GLU A 3 36.88 11.31 -13.46
N LYS A 4 36.58 10.17 -12.84
CA LYS A 4 35.29 9.96 -12.16
C LYS A 4 35.28 10.78 -10.86
N ARG A 5 34.40 11.78 -10.79
CA ARG A 5 34.14 12.60 -9.59
C ARG A 5 33.85 11.71 -8.38
N LYS A 6 34.49 11.98 -7.23
CA LYS A 6 34.22 11.32 -5.95
C LYS A 6 32.74 11.52 -5.58
N ARG A 7 31.90 10.50 -5.79
CA ARG A 7 30.52 10.49 -5.29
C ARG A 7 30.61 10.23 -3.79
N GLY A 8 30.13 11.18 -2.98
CA GLY A 8 30.18 11.11 -1.52
C GLY A 8 29.43 9.91 -0.93
N ARG A 9 29.55 9.76 0.40
CA ARG A 9 28.93 8.69 1.18
C ARG A 9 27.41 8.65 0.95
N PRO A 10 26.80 7.50 0.64
CA PRO A 10 25.35 7.38 0.73
C PRO A 10 24.94 7.67 2.17
N LEU A 11 24.19 8.75 2.42
CA LEU A 11 23.72 9.15 3.76
C LEU A 11 22.53 8.30 4.26
N GLY A 12 22.30 7.13 3.66
CA GLY A 12 21.29 6.15 4.09
C GLY A 12 21.96 4.90 4.63
N SER A 13 21.25 4.11 5.45
CA SER A 13 21.75 2.87 6.08
C SER A 13 22.17 1.77 5.10
N GLY A 14 22.03 1.97 3.79
CA GLY A 14 22.20 0.94 2.76
C GLY A 14 21.10 -0.13 2.78
N VAL A 15 20.17 -0.07 3.74
CA VAL A 15 19.06 -1.02 3.88
C VAL A 15 17.89 -0.54 3.02
N LYS A 16 17.39 -1.42 2.14
CA LYS A 16 16.15 -1.17 1.40
C LYS A 16 14.98 -1.14 2.39
N ASN A 17 14.33 0.01 2.51
CA ASN A 17 13.08 0.10 3.23
C ASN A 17 11.94 -0.30 2.29
N TYR A 18 11.41 -1.51 2.48
CA TYR A 18 10.24 -1.97 1.74
C TYR A 18 9.00 -1.25 2.27
N CYS A 19 8.42 -0.39 1.45
CA CYS A 19 7.29 0.45 1.83
C CYS A 19 6.20 0.39 0.75
N ALA A 20 4.97 0.09 1.15
CA ALA A 20 3.80 0.12 0.28
C ALA A 20 2.66 0.82 1.03
N LEU A 21 1.85 1.62 0.33
CA LEU A 21 0.70 2.33 0.93
C LEU A 21 1.05 3.18 2.17
N GLY A 22 2.30 3.61 2.33
CA GLY A 22 2.77 4.35 3.50
C GLY A 22 3.16 3.50 4.72
N CYS A 23 3.08 2.16 4.62
CA CYS A 23 3.45 1.23 5.68
C CYS A 23 4.80 0.56 5.38
N ARG A 24 5.58 0.30 6.44
CA ARG A 24 6.83 -0.49 6.36
C ARG A 24 6.51 -1.97 6.41
N PHE A 25 7.16 -2.73 5.53
CA PHE A 25 6.98 -4.17 5.40
C PHE A 25 8.32 -4.89 5.42
N THR A 26 8.26 -6.20 5.66
CA THR A 26 9.35 -7.10 5.31
C THR A 26 9.41 -7.28 3.79
N GLU A 27 10.54 -7.77 3.27
CA GLU A 27 10.70 -8.05 1.84
C GLU A 27 9.65 -9.02 1.30
N LYS A 28 9.36 -10.09 2.07
CA LYS A 28 8.39 -11.12 1.68
C LYS A 28 6.98 -10.55 1.56
N GLU A 29 6.55 -9.76 2.55
CA GLU A 29 5.25 -9.09 2.54
C GLU A 29 5.14 -8.11 1.38
N TYR A 30 6.21 -7.34 1.13
CA TYR A 30 6.23 -6.38 0.03
C TYR A 30 6.08 -7.04 -1.34
N LEU A 31 6.79 -8.16 -1.57
CA LEU A 31 6.67 -8.92 -2.82
C LEU A 31 5.25 -9.46 -3.01
N LEU A 32 4.65 -10.04 -1.96
CA LEU A 32 3.27 -10.53 -1.99
C LEU A 32 2.27 -9.41 -2.31
N ILE A 33 2.45 -8.24 -1.70
CA ILE A 33 1.61 -7.05 -1.96
C ILE A 33 1.76 -6.60 -3.42
N GLN A 34 2.98 -6.56 -3.95
CA GLN A 34 3.24 -6.19 -5.35
C GLN A 34 2.60 -7.17 -6.34
N GLU A 35 2.70 -8.48 -6.08
CA GLU A 35 2.09 -9.51 -6.91
C GLU A 35 0.56 -9.39 -6.89
N SER A 36 -0.03 -9.22 -5.70
CA SER A 36 -1.47 -9.01 -5.54
C SER A 36 -1.94 -7.75 -6.29
N PHE A 37 -1.18 -6.65 -6.23
CA PHE A 37 -1.50 -5.43 -6.97
C PHE A 37 -1.43 -5.63 -8.49
N LYS A 38 -0.52 -6.47 -8.97
CA LYS A 38 -0.41 -6.78 -10.39
C LYS A 38 -1.67 -7.49 -10.88
N SER A 39 -2.10 -8.54 -10.19
CA SER A 39 -3.34 -9.27 -10.53
C SER A 39 -4.57 -8.36 -10.47
N LEU A 40 -4.66 -7.50 -9.44
CA LEU A 40 -5.77 -6.54 -9.33
C LEU A 40 -5.76 -5.50 -10.46
N LYS A 41 -4.59 -5.07 -10.94
CA LYS A 41 -4.51 -4.17 -12.09
C LYS A 41 -4.92 -4.85 -13.39
N GLU A 42 -4.58 -6.13 -13.58
CA GLU A 42 -5.03 -6.90 -14.74
C GLU A 42 -6.56 -7.08 -14.74
N GLU A 43 -7.16 -7.38 -13.58
CA GLU A 43 -8.60 -7.62 -13.47
C GLU A 43 -9.44 -6.33 -13.59
N TYR A 44 -9.02 -5.24 -12.95
CA TYR A 44 -9.82 -4.01 -12.85
C TYR A 44 -9.32 -2.86 -13.75
N GLY A 45 -8.11 -2.95 -14.29
CA GLY A 45 -7.48 -1.97 -15.20
C GLY A 45 -7.05 -0.66 -14.54
N THR A 46 -7.79 -0.16 -13.55
CA THR A 46 -7.53 1.14 -12.88
C THR A 46 -7.64 1.02 -11.37
N ASN A 47 -6.78 1.77 -10.66
CA ASN A 47 -6.78 1.82 -9.20
C ASN A 47 -8.14 2.24 -8.63
N ASN A 48 -8.86 3.16 -9.28
CA ASN A 48 -10.17 3.63 -8.83
C ASN A 48 -11.22 2.50 -8.82
N LYS A 49 -11.21 1.62 -9.84
CA LYS A 49 -12.12 0.47 -9.88
C LYS A 49 -11.80 -0.55 -8.79
N ILE A 50 -10.51 -0.77 -8.50
CA ILE A 50 -10.06 -1.64 -7.40
C ILE A 50 -10.58 -1.08 -6.07
N ILE A 51 -10.36 0.20 -5.80
CA ILE A 51 -10.80 0.87 -4.58
C ILE A 51 -12.33 0.80 -4.43
N LEU A 52 -13.09 1.10 -5.49
CA LEU A 52 -14.55 1.03 -5.46
C LEU A 52 -15.05 -0.39 -5.20
N ASN A 53 -14.41 -1.40 -5.79
CA ASN A 53 -14.77 -2.79 -5.56
C ASN A 53 -14.46 -3.24 -4.13
N LEU A 54 -13.30 -2.84 -3.58
CA LEU A 54 -12.95 -3.08 -2.19
C LEU A 54 -13.98 -2.42 -1.24
N PHE A 55 -14.37 -1.17 -1.50
CA PHE A 55 -15.43 -0.51 -0.73
C PHE A 55 -16.79 -1.21 -0.87
N LYS A 56 -17.16 -1.71 -2.05
CA LYS A 56 -18.41 -2.48 -2.20
C LYS A 56 -18.38 -3.81 -1.44
N LYS A 57 -17.25 -4.51 -1.49
CA LYS A 57 -17.08 -5.84 -0.89
C LYS A 57 -16.98 -5.77 0.63
N TYR A 58 -16.21 -4.82 1.16
CA TYR A 58 -15.91 -4.70 2.58
C TYR A 58 -16.65 -3.57 3.29
N GLY A 59 -17.23 -2.61 2.56
CA GLY A 59 -17.99 -1.50 3.15
C GLY A 59 -19.23 -1.97 3.90
N LYS A 60 -19.84 -3.09 3.50
CA LYS A 60 -20.93 -3.74 4.26
C LYS A 60 -20.52 -4.13 5.68
N TYR A 61 -19.23 -4.39 5.91
CA TYR A 61 -18.69 -4.77 7.21
C TYR A 61 -18.52 -3.56 8.15
N LEU A 62 -18.50 -2.34 7.60
CA LEU A 62 -18.42 -1.09 8.37
C LEU A 62 -19.82 -0.64 8.82
N ASP A 63 -20.84 -0.81 7.97
CA ASP A 63 -22.23 -0.39 8.25
C ASP A 63 -22.87 -1.15 9.44
N GLY A 64 -22.39 -2.36 9.74
CA GLY A 64 -22.90 -3.19 10.83
C GLY A 64 -22.48 -2.77 12.25
N LYS A 65 -21.66 -1.73 12.43
CA LYS A 65 -21.16 -1.32 13.77
C LYS A 65 -21.73 0.00 14.33
N ASP A 66 -22.59 0.71 13.62
CA ASP A 66 -23.02 2.06 14.01
C ASP A 66 -24.51 2.24 14.32
N ASN A 67 -25.13 1.33 15.10
CA ASN A 67 -26.49 1.57 15.63
C ASN A 67 -26.70 1.14 17.09
N LYS A 68 -25.72 1.35 17.98
CA LYS A 68 -25.94 1.28 19.44
C LYS A 68 -25.13 2.31 20.22
N LYS A 69 -25.33 3.60 19.93
CA LYS A 69 -25.12 4.71 20.89
C LYS A 69 -25.83 5.96 20.39
N LYS A 70 -27.17 5.93 20.35
CA LYS A 70 -27.95 7.17 20.40
C LYS A 70 -27.77 7.74 21.80
N ILE A 71 -26.88 8.73 21.94
CA ILE A 71 -26.83 9.58 23.12
C ILE A 71 -28.16 10.34 23.15
N LYS A 72 -29.01 10.06 24.15
CA LYS A 72 -30.18 10.88 24.44
C LYS A 72 -29.67 12.23 24.95
N VAL A 73 -30.05 13.28 24.23
CA VAL A 73 -30.01 14.67 24.71
C VAL A 73 -31.03 14.84 25.82
#